data_AF-A0A7C9DIC2-F1
#
_entry.id   AF-A0A7C9DIC2-F1
#
_cell.length_a   1.000
_cell.length_b   1.000
_cell.length_c   1.000
_cell.angle_alpha   90.00
_cell.angle_beta   90.00
_cell.angle_gamma   90.00
#
_symmetry.space_group_name_H-M   'P 1'
#
loop_
_entity.id
_entity.type
_entity.pdbx_description
1 polymer ?
#
loop_
_entity_poly.entity_id
_entity_poly.type
_entity_poly.pdbx_seq_one_letter_code
_entity_poly.pdbx_strand_id
1 'polypeptide(L)'
;MEGPPGSAAAGPSYTLHPAKYSCEDILFCVDVDNESMVEMKNTGPNGRPITRLDSIKQSILLFINAKLTMNPDHRFAFAALGKTASWVRKEFSSDVNAAFSALRGFSVTPLGGHADLTQLFRIAAHEAKKSRSQNRILRVILLYCRSSVQPHFQWPANQKLFTFDVIYLHDKPGPDNCPQKVYDALVEALEHVTEYEGYIYESGQGLQRVLFRQMCLLLSHPQQRCMQDDLNLPMALTKKVPTTDSAQGEDNLRVSSQ
;
A
#
# COMPACT_ATOMS: atom_id res chain seq x y z
N MET A 1 -26.11 -64.63 -4.06
CA MET A 1 -25.72 -63.68 -5.12
C MET A 1 -25.60 -62.32 -4.46
N GLU A 2 -24.40 -61.95 -4.03
CA GLU A 2 -24.11 -60.59 -3.57
C GLU A 2 -23.54 -59.83 -4.77
N GLY A 3 -24.16 -58.70 -5.12
CA GLY A 3 -23.68 -57.80 -6.18
C GLY A 3 -22.53 -56.93 -5.69
N PRO A 4 -21.61 -56.50 -6.56
CA PRO A 4 -20.46 -55.73 -6.14
C PRO A 4 -20.87 -54.30 -5.75
N PRO A 5 -20.17 -53.66 -4.79
CA PRO A 5 -20.42 -52.28 -4.43
C PRO A 5 -20.01 -51.36 -5.59
N GLY A 6 -20.93 -50.51 -6.01
CA GLY A 6 -20.70 -49.50 -7.03
C GLY A 6 -19.60 -48.53 -6.60
N SER A 7 -18.52 -48.48 -7.38
CA SER A 7 -17.49 -47.45 -7.29
C SER A 7 -18.12 -46.10 -7.60
N ALA A 8 -18.36 -45.29 -6.56
CA ALA A 8 -18.71 -43.89 -6.72
C ALA A 8 -17.57 -43.19 -7.48
N ALA A 9 -17.85 -42.74 -8.71
CA ALA A 9 -16.90 -41.98 -9.50
C ALA A 9 -16.54 -40.69 -8.74
N ALA A 10 -15.27 -40.57 -8.36
CA ALA A 10 -14.74 -39.33 -7.78
C ALA A 10 -14.99 -38.19 -8.79
N GLY A 11 -15.66 -37.13 -8.34
CA GLY A 11 -15.88 -35.93 -9.16
C GLY A 11 -14.55 -35.33 -9.65
N PRO A 12 -14.58 -34.53 -10.73
CA PRO A 12 -13.35 -33.98 -11.30
C PRO A 12 -12.58 -33.20 -10.25
N SER A 13 -11.31 -33.55 -10.06
CA SER A 13 -10.40 -32.84 -9.17
C SER A 13 -10.26 -31.40 -9.65
N TYR A 14 -10.57 -30.44 -8.78
CA TYR A 14 -10.34 -29.03 -9.07
C TYR A 14 -8.84 -28.79 -9.21
N THR A 15 -8.41 -28.39 -10.40
CA THR A 15 -7.01 -28.06 -10.71
C THR A 15 -6.90 -26.56 -10.95
N LEU A 16 -6.12 -25.87 -10.12
CA LEU A 16 -5.79 -24.46 -10.35
C LEU A 16 -4.80 -24.34 -11.49
N HIS A 17 -5.14 -23.55 -12.52
CA HIS A 17 -4.19 -23.22 -13.55
C HIS A 17 -3.06 -22.35 -12.97
N PRO A 18 -1.78 -22.66 -13.25
CA PRO A 18 -0.67 -21.81 -12.83
C PRO A 18 -0.80 -20.43 -13.48
N ALA A 19 -1.11 -19.41 -12.68
CA ALA A 19 -1.04 -18.02 -13.12
C ALA A 19 0.40 -17.51 -12.95
N LYS A 20 1.01 -17.05 -14.05
CA LYS A 20 2.31 -16.37 -14.00
C LYS A 20 2.08 -14.89 -13.78
N TYR A 21 2.57 -14.37 -12.65
CA TYR A 21 2.55 -12.95 -12.34
C TYR A 21 3.92 -12.34 -12.67
N SER A 22 3.91 -11.12 -13.20
CA SER A 22 5.14 -10.43 -13.58
C SER A 22 5.92 -10.02 -12.33
N CYS A 23 7.25 -9.99 -12.40
CA CYS A 23 8.02 -9.40 -11.30
C CYS A 23 7.82 -7.88 -11.26
N GLU A 24 7.82 -7.30 -10.06
CA GLU A 24 7.68 -5.85 -9.84
C GLU A 24 9.03 -5.13 -9.87
N ASP A 25 9.08 -4.01 -10.56
CA ASP A 25 9.97 -2.89 -10.28
C ASP A 25 9.19 -1.90 -9.40
N ILE A 26 9.71 -1.59 -8.21
CA ILE A 26 9.01 -0.77 -7.21
C ILE A 26 9.79 0.52 -6.96
N LEU A 27 9.19 1.65 -7.31
CA LEU A 27 9.72 2.98 -7.04
C LEU A 27 9.10 3.53 -5.76
N PHE A 28 9.92 3.70 -4.72
CA PHE A 28 9.53 4.46 -3.53
C PHE A 28 9.74 5.95 -3.78
N CYS A 29 8.68 6.75 -3.63
CA CYS A 29 8.76 8.19 -3.60
C CYS A 29 8.43 8.69 -2.19
N VAL A 30 9.36 9.36 -1.53
CA VAL A 30 9.18 9.85 -0.15
C VAL A 30 9.10 11.37 -0.15
N ASP A 31 8.04 11.93 0.42
CA ASP A 31 7.94 13.36 0.69
C ASP A 31 8.93 13.76 1.78
N VAL A 32 9.82 14.70 1.42
CA VAL A 32 10.93 15.16 2.27
C VAL A 32 10.71 16.58 2.79
N ASP A 33 9.46 17.02 2.86
CA ASP A 33 9.11 18.29 3.50
C ASP A 33 9.33 18.29 5.03
N ASN A 34 9.32 19.46 5.64
CA ASN A 34 9.41 19.62 7.10
C ASN A 34 8.35 18.82 7.85
N GLU A 35 7.14 18.63 7.30
CA GLU A 35 6.11 17.80 7.93
C GLU A 35 6.52 16.30 8.04
N SER A 36 7.54 15.85 7.31
CA SER A 36 8.14 14.52 7.49
C SER A 36 8.99 14.40 8.76
N MET A 37 9.35 15.53 9.38
CA MET A 37 10.11 15.55 10.64
C MET A 37 9.23 15.55 11.90
N VAL A 38 7.91 15.59 11.74
CA VAL A 38 7.00 15.50 12.88
C VAL A 38 7.24 14.20 13.65
N GLU A 39 7.33 14.30 14.96
CA GLU A 39 7.54 13.17 15.85
C GLU A 39 6.32 12.25 15.87
N MET A 40 6.58 10.96 15.81
CA MET A 40 5.59 9.92 16.06
C MET A 40 5.36 9.82 17.57
N LYS A 41 4.17 9.38 17.99
CA LYS A 41 3.80 9.27 19.41
C LYS A 41 4.56 8.19 20.19
N ASN A 42 5.26 7.29 19.49
CA ASN A 42 6.08 6.28 20.12
C ASN A 42 7.51 6.77 20.20
N THR A 43 8.24 6.38 21.24
CA THR A 43 9.68 6.60 21.31
C THR A 43 10.43 5.48 20.58
N GLY A 44 11.47 5.83 19.83
CA GLY A 44 12.43 4.91 19.26
C GLY A 44 13.35 4.26 20.32
N PRO A 45 14.37 3.51 19.87
CA PRO A 45 15.33 2.87 20.78
C PRO A 45 15.91 3.87 21.79
N ASN A 46 16.01 3.44 23.05
CA ASN A 46 16.51 4.25 24.18
C ASN A 46 15.68 5.51 24.48
N GLY A 47 14.39 5.52 24.15
CA GLY A 47 13.48 6.62 24.48
C GLY A 47 13.63 7.86 23.58
N ARG A 48 14.46 7.78 22.51
CA ARG A 48 14.64 8.91 21.59
C ARG A 48 13.37 9.15 20.77
N PRO A 49 12.97 10.40 20.52
CA PRO A 49 11.90 10.68 19.57
C PRO A 49 12.22 10.09 18.19
N ILE A 50 11.20 9.60 17.50
CA ILE A 50 11.31 9.07 16.14
C ILE A 50 10.40 9.88 15.23
N THR A 51 10.92 10.35 14.10
CA THR A 51 10.14 11.16 13.16
C THR A 51 9.30 10.28 12.23
N ARG A 52 8.37 10.89 11.47
CA ARG A 52 7.68 10.24 10.35
C ARG A 52 8.71 9.71 9.34
N LEU A 53 9.71 10.51 8.98
CA LEU A 53 10.75 10.12 8.02
C LEU A 53 11.56 8.92 8.50
N ASP A 54 11.94 8.88 9.78
CA ASP A 54 12.62 7.71 10.37
C ASP A 54 11.74 6.46 10.32
N SER A 55 10.45 6.62 10.65
CA SER A 55 9.47 5.54 10.61
C SER A 55 9.24 5.01 9.20
N ILE A 56 9.18 5.91 8.20
CA ILE A 56 9.09 5.60 6.77
C ILE A 56 10.31 4.78 6.33
N LYS A 57 11.53 5.22 6.68
CA LYS A 57 12.75 4.48 6.34
C LYS A 57 12.72 3.06 6.88
N GLN A 58 12.31 2.89 8.14
CA GLN A 58 12.20 1.57 8.76
C GLN A 58 11.11 0.71 8.09
N SER A 59 9.95 1.29 7.77
CA SER A 59 8.86 0.54 7.15
C SER A 59 9.17 0.12 5.71
N ILE A 60 9.90 0.95 4.94
CA ILE A 60 10.38 0.58 3.60
C ILE A 60 11.37 -0.58 3.69
N LEU A 61 12.31 -0.54 4.65
CA LEU A 61 13.26 -1.63 4.83
C LEU A 61 12.57 -2.96 5.19
N LEU A 62 11.56 -2.91 6.07
CA LEU A 62 10.73 -4.07 6.39
C LEU A 62 10.01 -4.60 5.15
N PHE A 63 9.41 -3.71 4.36
CA PHE A 63 8.73 -4.07 3.11
C PHE A 63 9.67 -4.77 2.13
N ILE A 64 10.86 -4.20 1.89
CA ILE A 64 11.83 -4.74 0.93
C ILE A 64 12.25 -6.16 1.32
N ASN A 65 12.58 -6.38 2.59
CA ASN A 65 12.96 -7.71 3.09
C ASN A 65 11.82 -8.73 2.93
N ALA A 66 10.59 -8.34 3.29
CA ALA A 66 9.43 -9.20 3.14
C ALA A 66 9.14 -9.50 1.66
N LYS A 67 9.18 -8.48 0.79
CA LYS A 67 8.88 -8.61 -0.64
C LYS A 67 9.92 -9.49 -1.37
N LEU A 68 11.20 -9.35 -1.02
CA LEU A 68 12.27 -10.22 -1.54
C LEU A 68 12.18 -11.66 -1.02
N THR A 69 11.68 -11.84 0.20
CA THR A 69 11.40 -13.19 0.74
C THR A 69 10.29 -13.88 -0.05
N MET A 70 9.28 -13.12 -0.51
CA MET A 70 8.22 -13.65 -1.36
C MET A 70 8.71 -13.96 -2.78
N ASN A 71 9.53 -13.07 -3.36
CA ASN A 71 10.18 -13.29 -4.64
C ASN A 71 11.47 -12.44 -4.75
N PRO A 72 12.66 -13.07 -4.88
CA PRO A 72 13.95 -12.37 -4.90
C PRO A 72 14.18 -11.55 -6.18
N ASP A 73 13.38 -11.75 -7.22
CA ASP A 73 13.51 -11.05 -8.50
C ASP A 73 12.87 -9.66 -8.47
N HIS A 74 12.17 -9.26 -7.41
CA HIS A 74 11.69 -7.88 -7.24
C HIS A 74 12.85 -6.89 -7.12
N ARG A 75 12.69 -5.69 -7.68
CA ARG A 75 13.73 -4.64 -7.66
C ARG A 75 13.18 -3.32 -7.18
N PHE A 76 14.04 -2.50 -6.57
CA PHE A 76 13.65 -1.26 -5.91
C PHE A 76 14.49 -0.07 -6.36
N ALA A 77 13.84 1.08 -6.52
CA ALA A 77 14.47 2.38 -6.77
C ALA A 77 13.83 3.44 -5.85
N PHE A 78 14.48 4.61 -5.73
CA PHE A 78 14.15 5.61 -4.71
C PHE A 78 14.17 7.03 -5.27
N ALA A 79 13.11 7.78 -5.00
CA ALA A 79 12.96 9.19 -5.32
C ALA A 79 12.49 9.97 -4.10
N ALA A 80 12.85 11.25 -4.03
CA ALA A 80 12.36 12.18 -3.02
C ALA A 80 11.38 13.17 -3.67
N LEU A 81 10.33 13.55 -2.95
CA LEU A 81 9.40 14.60 -3.35
C LEU A 81 9.67 15.85 -2.50
N GLY A 82 10.34 16.83 -3.12
CA GLY A 82 10.42 18.20 -2.63
C GLY A 82 9.34 19.06 -3.29
N LYS A 83 9.74 20.10 -4.01
CA LYS A 83 8.80 20.82 -4.91
C LYS A 83 8.33 19.93 -6.07
N THR A 84 9.27 19.17 -6.63
CA THR A 84 9.07 18.15 -7.66
C THR A 84 9.83 16.89 -7.24
N ALA A 85 9.54 15.76 -7.89
CA ALA A 85 10.29 14.53 -7.66
C ALA A 85 11.73 14.60 -8.20
N SER A 86 12.68 14.06 -7.44
CA SER A 86 14.08 13.89 -7.81
C SER A 86 14.59 12.50 -7.43
N TRP A 87 15.57 11.97 -8.16
CA TRP A 87 16.15 10.67 -7.86
C TRP A 87 17.03 10.74 -6.61
N VAL A 88 16.83 9.79 -5.70
CA VAL A 88 17.81 9.45 -4.65
C VAL A 88 18.68 8.29 -5.12
N ARG A 89 18.07 7.31 -5.80
CA ARG A 89 18.75 6.21 -6.49
C ARG A 89 17.89 5.75 -7.66
N LYS A 90 18.45 5.81 -8.86
CA LYS A 90 17.72 5.51 -10.10
C LYS A 90 17.76 4.02 -10.46
N GLU A 91 18.85 3.33 -10.14
CA GLU A 91 19.06 1.94 -10.53
C GLU A 91 18.20 0.99 -9.69
N PHE A 92 17.23 0.34 -10.35
CA PHE A 92 16.44 -0.75 -9.76
C PHE A 92 17.33 -1.93 -9.39
N SER A 93 17.33 -2.28 -8.10
CA SER A 93 18.15 -3.36 -7.55
C SER A 93 17.39 -4.20 -6.51
N SER A 94 17.71 -5.48 -6.40
CA SER A 94 17.24 -6.38 -5.33
C SER A 94 18.19 -6.38 -4.11
N ASP A 95 19.29 -5.64 -4.12
CA ASP A 95 20.24 -5.58 -3.01
C ASP A 95 19.71 -4.73 -1.84
N VAL A 96 19.62 -5.34 -0.67
CA VAL A 96 19.15 -4.70 0.56
C VAL A 96 20.14 -3.64 1.07
N ASN A 97 21.45 -3.82 0.88
CA ASN A 97 22.45 -2.84 1.28
C ASN A 97 22.36 -1.58 0.40
N ALA A 98 22.13 -1.78 -0.89
CA ALA A 98 21.82 -0.73 -1.84
C ALA A 98 20.58 0.09 -1.43
N ALA A 99 19.50 -0.58 -1.00
CA ALA A 99 18.31 0.07 -0.47
C ALA A 99 18.61 0.84 0.82
N PHE A 100 19.32 0.23 1.77
CA PHE A 100 19.70 0.87 3.02
C PHE A 100 20.54 2.13 2.81
N SER A 101 21.49 2.10 1.87
CA SER A 101 22.28 3.27 1.47
C SER A 101 21.40 4.38 0.88
N ALA A 102 20.45 4.04 0.00
CA ALA A 102 19.49 5.02 -0.55
C ALA A 102 18.60 5.63 0.55
N LEU A 103 18.14 4.83 1.51
CA LEU A 103 17.32 5.30 2.63
C LEU A 103 18.06 6.30 3.52
N ARG A 104 19.38 6.17 3.67
CA ARG A 104 20.22 7.17 4.36
C ARG A 104 20.31 8.49 3.59
N GLY A 105 20.17 8.46 2.27
CA GLY A 105 20.23 9.63 1.40
C GLY A 105 19.00 10.54 1.48
N PHE A 106 17.88 10.10 2.05
CA PHE A 106 16.74 10.98 2.28
C PHE A 106 17.02 11.98 3.40
N SER A 107 17.01 13.26 3.03
CA SER A 107 17.12 14.41 3.93
C SER A 107 16.00 15.41 3.65
N VAL A 108 15.66 16.18 4.68
CA VAL A 108 14.60 17.20 4.63
C VAL A 108 15.00 18.32 3.67
N THR A 109 14.03 18.78 2.88
CA THR A 109 14.19 19.94 2.00
C THR A 109 13.27 21.07 2.49
N PRO A 110 13.79 22.11 3.16
CA PRO A 110 12.98 23.15 3.82
C PRO A 110 12.34 24.17 2.86
N LEU A 111 12.49 24.01 1.54
CA LEU A 111 11.98 24.92 0.51
C LEU A 111 10.46 24.74 0.25
N GLY A 112 9.70 24.25 1.25
CA GLY A 112 8.34 23.73 1.15
C GLY A 112 7.27 24.77 0.76
N GLY A 113 6.20 24.29 0.12
CA GLY A 113 5.02 25.09 -0.26
C GLY A 113 4.26 24.55 -1.49
N HIS A 114 4.95 23.79 -2.36
CA HIS A 114 4.35 23.13 -3.52
C HIS A 114 4.75 21.65 -3.56
N ALA A 115 3.83 20.80 -4.01
CA ALA A 115 4.08 19.39 -4.28
C ALA A 115 3.58 19.06 -5.70
N ASP A 116 4.46 19.07 -6.68
CA ASP A 116 4.13 18.74 -8.07
C ASP A 116 4.56 17.29 -8.40
N LEU A 117 3.56 16.43 -8.63
CA LEU A 117 3.74 15.03 -8.96
C LEU A 117 4.00 14.81 -10.48
N THR A 118 3.92 15.85 -11.31
CA THR A 118 4.12 15.73 -12.77
C THR A 118 5.44 15.06 -13.10
N GLN A 119 6.53 15.46 -12.43
CA GLN A 119 7.84 14.87 -12.66
C GLN A 119 7.92 13.41 -12.18
N LEU A 120 7.23 13.06 -11.09
CA LEU A 120 7.14 11.67 -10.62
C LEU A 120 6.45 10.80 -11.67
N PHE A 121 5.35 11.28 -12.24
CA PHE A 121 4.61 10.54 -13.26
C PHE A 121 5.38 10.40 -14.56
N ARG A 122 6.15 11.42 -14.98
CA ARG A 122 7.07 11.31 -16.13
C ARG A 122 8.14 10.25 -15.91
N ILE A 123 8.76 10.26 -14.72
CA ILE A 123 9.73 9.25 -14.31
C ILE A 123 9.09 7.86 -14.36
N ALA A 124 7.94 7.69 -13.71
CA ALA A 124 7.25 6.41 -13.62
C ALA A 124 6.82 5.88 -15.00
N ALA A 125 6.24 6.73 -15.86
CA ALA A 125 5.86 6.32 -17.20
C ALA A 125 7.05 5.89 -18.07
N HIS A 126 8.20 6.54 -17.91
CA HIS A 126 9.42 6.15 -18.61
C HIS A 126 9.92 4.79 -18.12
N GLU A 127 10.08 4.62 -16.81
CA GLU A 127 10.56 3.36 -16.22
C GLU A 127 9.56 2.21 -16.45
N ALA A 128 8.25 2.48 -16.47
CA ALA A 128 7.24 1.48 -16.77
C ALA A 128 7.40 0.85 -18.14
N LYS A 129 7.71 1.65 -19.18
CA LYS A 129 7.98 1.15 -20.52
C LYS A 129 9.21 0.23 -20.54
N LYS A 130 10.25 0.59 -19.78
CA LYS A 130 11.48 -0.20 -19.63
C LYS A 130 11.26 -1.49 -18.83
N SER A 131 10.45 -1.46 -17.77
CA SER A 131 10.05 -2.65 -17.02
C SER A 131 9.28 -3.61 -17.92
N ARG A 132 8.33 -3.11 -18.71
CA ARG A 132 7.53 -3.92 -19.65
C ARG A 132 8.40 -4.62 -20.70
N SER A 133 9.44 -3.95 -21.24
CA SER A 133 10.36 -4.61 -22.18
C SER A 133 11.17 -5.74 -21.54
N GLN A 134 11.18 -5.84 -20.21
CA GLN A 134 11.81 -6.92 -19.44
C GLN A 134 10.77 -7.91 -18.87
N ASN A 135 9.51 -7.85 -19.31
CA ASN A 135 8.39 -8.64 -18.80
C ASN A 135 8.11 -8.41 -17.29
N ARG A 136 8.19 -7.15 -16.87
CA ARG A 136 7.99 -6.69 -15.49
C ARG A 136 6.94 -5.58 -15.45
N ILE A 137 6.32 -5.39 -14.29
CA ILE A 137 5.41 -4.26 -14.06
C ILE A 137 6.10 -3.20 -13.20
N LEU A 138 5.76 -1.93 -13.41
CA LEU A 138 6.19 -0.86 -12.51
C LEU A 138 5.08 -0.53 -11.53
N ARG A 139 5.48 -0.41 -10.26
CA ARG A 139 4.67 0.07 -9.16
C ARG A 139 5.36 1.25 -8.51
N VAL A 140 4.61 2.29 -8.20
CA VAL A 140 5.07 3.47 -7.47
C VAL A 140 4.35 3.51 -6.13
N ILE A 141 5.10 3.64 -5.04
CA ILE A 141 4.54 3.83 -3.70
C ILE A 141 4.97 5.22 -3.22
N LEU A 142 4.01 6.14 -3.14
CA LEU A 142 4.21 7.49 -2.60
C LEU A 142 3.95 7.49 -1.09
N LEU A 143 4.90 8.02 -0.32
CA LEU A 143 4.72 8.32 1.10
C LEU A 143 4.64 9.83 1.27
N TYR A 144 3.42 10.36 1.37
CA TYR A 144 3.12 11.79 1.41
C TYR A 144 2.94 12.27 2.85
N CYS A 145 3.55 13.41 3.22
CA CYS A 145 3.59 13.85 4.62
C CYS A 145 2.95 15.22 4.88
N ARG A 146 2.67 16.02 3.84
CA ARG A 146 2.15 17.38 4.00
C ARG A 146 0.64 17.38 4.26
N SER A 147 0.21 17.96 5.36
CA SER A 147 -1.20 18.15 5.69
C SER A 147 -1.79 19.46 5.18
N SER A 148 -0.91 20.41 4.84
CA SER A 148 -1.24 21.78 4.45
C SER A 148 -1.17 22.03 2.94
N VAL A 149 -0.54 21.13 2.18
CA VAL A 149 -0.26 21.31 0.75
C VAL A 149 -0.96 20.21 -0.05
N GLN A 150 -1.80 20.60 -1.01
CA GLN A 150 -2.36 19.65 -1.97
C GLN A 150 -1.31 19.31 -3.03
N PRO A 151 -1.12 18.02 -3.36
CA PRO A 151 -0.35 17.65 -4.53
C PRO A 151 -1.09 18.12 -5.79
N HIS A 152 -0.34 18.53 -6.80
CA HIS A 152 -0.86 18.88 -8.11
C HIS A 152 -0.11 18.09 -9.18
N PHE A 153 -0.72 17.90 -10.34
CA PHE A 153 -0.06 17.24 -11.47
C PHE A 153 -0.65 17.71 -12.80
N GLN A 154 0.14 17.58 -13.85
CA GLN A 154 -0.28 17.71 -15.23
C GLN A 154 0.00 16.41 -15.96
N TRP A 155 -1.02 15.59 -16.15
CA TRP A 155 -0.88 14.26 -16.73
C TRP A 155 -2.00 13.94 -17.73
N PRO A 156 -1.70 13.36 -18.91
CA PRO A 156 -2.73 12.96 -19.86
C PRO A 156 -3.64 11.86 -19.28
N ALA A 157 -4.96 12.03 -19.40
CA ALA A 157 -5.97 11.13 -18.81
C ALA A 157 -5.95 9.68 -19.34
N ASN A 158 -5.28 9.43 -20.46
CA ASN A 158 -5.22 8.11 -21.11
C ASN A 158 -3.91 7.34 -20.85
N GLN A 159 -3.06 7.81 -19.93
CA GLN A 159 -1.76 7.18 -19.66
C GLN A 159 -1.71 6.49 -18.29
N LYS A 160 -2.23 5.27 -18.26
CA LYS A 160 -2.16 4.34 -17.12
C LYS A 160 -1.09 3.28 -17.35
N LEU A 161 0.16 3.62 -17.07
CA LEU A 161 1.33 2.81 -17.43
C LEU A 161 1.95 2.03 -16.24
N PHE A 162 1.61 2.42 -15.02
CA PHE A 162 2.16 1.87 -13.78
C PHE A 162 1.07 1.82 -12.73
N THR A 163 1.27 1.04 -11.66
CA THR A 163 0.37 1.07 -10.50
C THR A 163 0.83 2.13 -9.52
N PHE A 164 -0.10 2.92 -8.97
CA PHE A 164 0.22 3.96 -7.99
C PHE A 164 -0.46 3.66 -6.66
N ASP A 165 0.33 3.55 -5.60
CA ASP A 165 -0.14 3.44 -4.22
C ASP A 165 0.31 4.65 -3.41
N VAL A 166 -0.48 4.98 -2.39
CA VAL A 166 -0.24 6.13 -1.52
C VAL A 166 -0.35 5.72 -0.06
N ILE A 167 0.62 6.13 0.74
CA ILE A 167 0.46 6.25 2.19
C ILE A 167 0.54 7.73 2.54
N TYR A 168 -0.56 8.25 3.09
CA TYR A 168 -0.69 9.63 3.51
C TYR A 168 -0.57 9.74 5.04
N LEU A 169 0.53 10.31 5.51
CA LEU A 169 0.75 10.60 6.93
C LEU A 169 0.51 12.10 7.14
N HIS A 170 -0.34 12.46 8.09
CA HIS A 170 -0.73 13.85 8.26
C HIS A 170 -0.98 14.22 9.71
N ASP A 171 -1.01 15.52 9.98
CA ASP A 171 -1.53 16.02 11.24
C ASP A 171 -3.06 16.06 11.23
N LYS A 172 -3.65 16.06 12.42
CA LYS A 172 -5.09 16.25 12.53
C LYS A 172 -5.49 17.61 11.93
N PRO A 173 -6.73 17.74 11.42
CA PRO A 173 -7.24 19.02 10.95
C PRO A 173 -7.10 20.12 12.02
N GLY A 174 -6.68 21.30 11.58
CA GLY A 174 -6.44 22.49 12.38
C GLY A 174 -6.54 23.75 11.51
N PRO A 175 -6.25 24.94 12.06
CA PRO A 175 -6.42 26.21 11.34
C PRO A 175 -5.57 26.33 10.08
N ASP A 176 -4.38 25.71 10.09
CA ASP A 176 -3.35 25.89 9.06
C ASP A 176 -3.28 24.72 8.06
N ASN A 177 -4.16 23.71 8.18
CA ASN A 177 -4.13 22.53 7.32
C ASN A 177 -5.53 22.00 6.99
N CYS A 178 -5.63 21.21 5.91
CA CYS A 178 -6.87 20.57 5.52
C CYS A 178 -6.59 19.18 4.94
N PRO A 179 -6.34 18.17 5.80
CA PRO A 179 -5.98 16.83 5.35
C PRO A 179 -6.98 16.22 4.37
N GLN A 180 -8.27 16.51 4.49
CA GLN A 180 -9.29 16.02 3.57
C GLN A 180 -9.03 16.47 2.12
N LYS A 181 -8.73 17.75 1.90
CA LYS A 181 -8.44 18.26 0.55
C LYS A 181 -7.19 17.61 -0.05
N VAL A 182 -6.20 17.35 0.79
CA VAL A 182 -4.97 16.66 0.38
C VAL A 182 -5.27 15.21 0.02
N TYR A 183 -6.06 14.51 0.84
CA TYR A 183 -6.52 13.15 0.58
C TYR A 183 -7.28 13.07 -0.75
N ASP A 184 -8.25 13.96 -0.97
CA ASP A 184 -9.04 14.02 -2.21
C ASP A 184 -8.15 14.19 -3.44
N ALA A 185 -7.15 15.08 -3.39
CA ALA A 185 -6.18 15.28 -4.47
C ALA A 185 -5.26 14.06 -4.69
N LEU A 186 -4.93 13.31 -3.63
CA LEU A 186 -4.17 12.06 -3.75
C LEU A 186 -5.02 10.94 -4.36
N VAL A 187 -6.31 10.87 -4.04
CA VAL A 187 -7.27 9.94 -4.66
C VAL A 187 -7.40 10.25 -6.15
N GLU A 188 -7.63 11.52 -6.51
CA GLU A 188 -7.70 11.96 -7.91
C GLU A 188 -6.43 11.55 -8.68
N ALA A 189 -5.26 11.84 -8.11
CA ALA A 189 -3.98 11.46 -8.70
C ALA A 189 -3.87 9.93 -8.91
N LEU A 190 -4.31 9.13 -7.94
CA LEU A 190 -4.27 7.67 -7.98
C LEU A 190 -5.19 7.11 -9.07
N GLU A 191 -6.45 7.54 -9.10
CA GLU A 191 -7.44 7.10 -10.09
C GLU A 191 -7.00 7.44 -11.52
N HIS A 192 -6.31 8.57 -11.69
CA HIS A 192 -5.89 9.08 -12.99
C HIS A 192 -4.74 8.28 -13.61
N VAL A 193 -3.81 7.75 -12.80
CA VAL A 193 -2.55 7.17 -13.32
C VAL A 193 -2.44 5.65 -13.17
N THR A 194 -3.23 5.02 -12.31
CA THR A 194 -3.02 3.61 -11.95
C THR A 194 -3.50 2.62 -13.03
N GLU A 195 -2.64 1.69 -13.43
CA GLU A 195 -2.95 0.60 -14.39
C GLU A 195 -3.75 -0.54 -13.76
N TYR A 196 -3.29 -1.03 -12.61
CA TYR A 196 -4.02 -1.97 -11.76
C TYR A 196 -4.65 -1.20 -10.60
N GLU A 197 -5.50 -1.86 -9.83
CA GLU A 197 -6.08 -1.28 -8.60
C GLU A 197 -4.99 -0.64 -7.76
N GLY A 198 -5.12 0.65 -7.45
CA GLY A 198 -4.20 1.41 -6.61
C GLY A 198 -4.76 1.52 -5.19
N TYR A 199 -3.91 1.38 -4.17
CA TYR A 199 -4.34 1.51 -2.78
C TYR A 199 -3.89 2.83 -2.17
N ILE A 200 -4.77 3.46 -1.41
CA ILE A 200 -4.48 4.66 -0.61
C ILE A 200 -4.83 4.44 0.85
N TYR A 201 -3.85 4.63 1.73
CA TYR A 201 -4.04 4.57 3.17
C TYR A 201 -3.67 5.89 3.81
N GLU A 202 -4.46 6.35 4.78
CA GLU A 202 -4.13 7.55 5.56
C GLU A 202 -3.91 7.24 7.05
N SER A 203 -3.17 8.10 7.74
CA SER A 203 -3.04 8.06 9.20
C SER A 203 -2.70 9.43 9.80
N GLY A 204 -3.69 10.02 10.47
CA GLY A 204 -3.54 11.20 11.34
C GLY A 204 -3.10 10.90 12.78
N GLN A 205 -2.83 9.63 13.11
CA GLN A 205 -2.64 9.21 14.50
C GLN A 205 -1.21 9.39 15.03
N GLY A 206 -0.21 9.46 14.14
CA GLY A 206 1.20 9.51 14.51
C GLY A 206 1.72 8.21 15.14
N LEU A 207 1.06 7.06 14.92
CA LEU A 207 1.47 5.77 15.50
C LEU A 207 2.26 4.95 14.47
N GLN A 208 3.51 4.62 14.78
CA GLN A 208 4.40 3.87 13.88
C GLN A 208 3.82 2.50 13.47
N ARG A 209 3.15 1.81 14.40
CA ARG A 209 2.50 0.52 14.13
C ARG A 209 1.44 0.59 13.01
N VAL A 210 0.78 1.74 12.85
CA VAL A 210 -0.25 1.93 11.83
C VAL A 210 0.39 2.00 10.45
N LEU A 211 1.46 2.79 10.30
CA LEU A 211 2.27 2.84 9.10
C LEU A 211 2.81 1.45 8.72
N PHE A 212 3.33 0.70 9.69
CA PHE A 212 3.90 -0.63 9.43
C PHE A 212 2.83 -1.59 8.93
N ARG A 213 1.65 -1.58 9.55
CA ARG A 213 0.50 -2.36 9.10
C ARG A 213 0.10 -1.98 7.68
N GLN A 214 0.01 -0.69 7.35
CA GLN A 214 -0.34 -0.22 6.00
C GLN A 214 0.70 -0.66 4.96
N MET A 215 2.00 -0.54 5.29
CA MET A 215 3.07 -1.06 4.44
C MET A 215 2.99 -2.58 4.24
N CYS A 216 2.61 -3.35 5.26
CA CYS A 216 2.37 -4.78 5.11
C CYS A 216 1.19 -5.09 4.19
N LEU A 217 0.11 -4.30 4.21
CA LEU A 217 -1.01 -4.49 3.28
C LEU A 217 -0.59 -4.25 1.82
N LEU A 218 0.33 -3.31 1.62
CA LEU A 218 0.94 -3.05 0.31
C LEU A 218 1.86 -4.18 -0.16
N LEU A 219 2.21 -5.20 0.65
CA LEU A 219 2.99 -6.34 0.15
C LEU A 219 2.26 -7.15 -0.93
N SER A 220 0.93 -7.04 -0.98
CA SER A 220 0.12 -7.65 -2.02
C SER A 220 0.56 -7.22 -3.43
N HIS A 221 0.63 -8.16 -4.35
CA HIS A 221 1.04 -7.91 -5.73
C HIS A 221 -0.10 -7.22 -6.51
N PRO A 222 0.15 -6.18 -7.34
CA PRO A 222 -0.90 -5.46 -8.07
C PRO A 222 -1.82 -6.35 -8.92
N GLN A 223 -1.26 -7.38 -9.57
CA GLN A 223 -2.03 -8.35 -10.38
C GLN A 223 -2.79 -9.41 -9.57
N GLN A 224 -2.63 -9.43 -8.23
CA GLN A 224 -3.22 -10.47 -7.36
C GLN A 224 -4.18 -9.90 -6.32
N ARG A 225 -4.01 -8.64 -5.91
CA ARG A 225 -4.84 -8.01 -4.88
C ARG A 225 -6.25 -7.73 -5.40
N CYS A 226 -7.23 -7.80 -4.51
CA CYS A 226 -8.60 -7.39 -4.77
C CYS A 226 -8.72 -5.85 -4.77
N MET A 227 -9.95 -5.33 -4.88
CA MET A 227 -10.23 -3.92 -4.62
C MET A 227 -9.95 -3.59 -3.16
N GLN A 228 -9.57 -2.34 -2.87
CA GLN A 228 -9.23 -1.98 -1.49
C GLN A 228 -10.42 -2.16 -0.53
N ASP A 229 -11.64 -1.87 -0.99
CA ASP A 229 -12.88 -2.01 -0.21
C ASP A 229 -13.23 -3.47 0.11
N ASP A 230 -12.75 -4.42 -0.70
CA ASP A 230 -12.97 -5.86 -0.51
C ASP A 230 -11.94 -6.49 0.44
N LEU A 231 -10.96 -5.71 0.90
CA LEU A 231 -9.85 -6.20 1.73
C LEU A 231 -10.33 -6.55 3.15
N ASN A 232 -10.85 -7.76 3.31
CA ASN A 232 -11.15 -8.33 4.60
C ASN A 232 -9.85 -8.71 5.31
N LEU A 233 -9.37 -7.82 6.19
CA LEU A 233 -8.26 -8.15 7.08
C LEU A 233 -8.62 -9.42 7.87
N PRO A 234 -7.71 -10.41 7.99
CA PRO A 234 -8.02 -11.62 8.73
C PRO A 234 -8.42 -11.23 10.16
N MET A 235 -9.71 -11.37 10.46
CA MET A 235 -10.17 -11.33 11.84
C MET A 235 -9.45 -12.48 12.56
N ALA A 236 -8.95 -12.21 13.76
CA ALA A 236 -8.34 -13.26 14.58
C ALA A 236 -9.27 -14.47 14.58
N LEU A 237 -8.76 -15.65 14.21
CA LEU A 237 -9.55 -16.89 14.13
C LEU A 237 -10.24 -17.20 15.47
N THR A 238 -9.67 -16.70 16.58
CA THR A 238 -10.20 -16.79 17.94
C THR A 238 -11.44 -15.92 18.22
N LYS A 239 -11.82 -15.01 17.32
CA LYS A 239 -13.02 -14.16 17.45
C LYS A 239 -14.23 -14.65 16.65
N LYS A 240 -14.14 -15.77 15.93
CA LYS A 240 -15.32 -16.45 15.39
C LYS A 240 -16.03 -17.18 16.52
N VAL A 241 -16.91 -16.48 17.24
CA VAL A 241 -17.95 -17.13 18.03
C VAL A 241 -18.85 -17.88 17.04
N PRO A 242 -19.15 -19.17 17.23
CA PRO A 242 -20.13 -19.84 16.39
C PRO A 242 -21.47 -19.12 16.54
N THR A 243 -22.02 -18.65 15.42
CA THR A 243 -23.42 -18.25 15.34
C THR A 243 -24.25 -19.46 15.70
N THR A 244 -24.74 -19.51 16.93
CA THR A 244 -25.86 -20.39 17.28
C THR A 244 -27.06 -19.87 16.53
N ASP A 245 -27.46 -20.59 15.50
CA ASP A 245 -28.81 -20.53 14.95
C ASP A 245 -29.78 -20.87 16.09
N SER A 246 -30.27 -19.85 16.79
CA SER A 246 -31.45 -19.98 17.60
C SER A 246 -32.64 -20.09 16.65
N ALA A 247 -32.88 -21.32 16.18
CA ALA A 247 -34.19 -21.73 15.68
C ALA A 247 -35.22 -21.35 16.74
N GLN A 248 -36.10 -20.40 16.39
CA GLN A 248 -37.28 -20.07 17.16
C GLN A 248 -38.11 -21.35 17.29
N GLY A 249 -38.14 -21.91 18.51
CA GLY A 249 -39.12 -22.91 18.88
C GLY A 249 -40.49 -22.26 18.89
N GLU A 250 -41.33 -22.64 17.93
CA GLU A 250 -42.78 -22.55 18.09
C GLU A 250 -43.15 -23.50 19.23
N ASP A 251 -43.77 -22.97 20.29
CA ASP A 251 -44.61 -23.81 21.14
C ASP A 251 -45.91 -23.12 21.52
N ASN A 252 -46.96 -23.91 21.37
CA ASN A 252 -48.37 -23.54 21.39
C ASN A 252 -48.84 -23.12 22.78
N LEU A 253 -49.60 -22.04 22.88
CA LEU A 253 -50.55 -21.85 23.98
C LEU A 253 -51.93 -21.49 23.42
N ARG A 254 -52.80 -22.52 23.37
CA ARG A 254 -54.25 -22.39 23.22
C ARG A 254 -54.84 -21.84 24.52
N VAL A 255 -55.64 -20.78 24.44
CA VAL A 255 -56.64 -20.46 25.48
C VAL A 255 -57.99 -20.30 24.79
N SER A 256 -58.89 -21.23 25.08
CA SER A 256 -60.31 -21.16 24.76
C SER A 256 -61.01 -20.53 25.96
N SER A 257 -61.82 -19.50 25.72
CA SER A 257 -62.76 -18.95 26.70
C SER A 257 -64.18 -19.25 26.22
N GLN A 258 -64.92 -19.98 27.06
CA GLN A 258 -66.36 -19.77 27.26
C GLN A 258 -66.54 -18.93 28.52
#